data_AF-A0A381ZD33-F1
#
_entry.id   AF-A0A381ZD33-F1
#
_cell.length_a   1.000
_cell.length_b   1.000
_cell.length_c   1.000
_cell.angle_alpha   90.00
_cell.angle_beta   90.00
_cell.angle_gamma   90.00
#
_symmetry.space_group_name_H-M   'P 1'
#
loop_
_entity.id
_entity.type
_entity.pdbx_description
1 polymer ?
#
loop_
_entity_poly.entity_id
_entity_poly.type
_entity_poly.pdbx_seq_one_letter_code
_entity_poly.pdbx_strand_id
1 'polypeptide(L)'
;MFSDPQFWVFIAFIIFIGVMIKPVRKILSINLGDKIQEIKDSIDQAEKIKNDAQLALSEIKKRQNEVKGEIDLIEQEAKEKITMIKKNAHTKLTDLINKRNNLASVKIDQMTRDANTEIQKHITQIAISATVNILEKKLNDKEKQNLINQSVNELGSALKN
;
A
#
# COMPACT_ATOMS: atom_id res chain seq x y z
N MET A 1 48.94 94.27 -43.77
CA MET A 1 47.98 93.60 -42.86
C MET A 1 47.12 92.52 -43.52
N PHE A 2 47.04 92.41 -44.86
CA PHE A 2 46.29 91.31 -45.53
C PHE A 2 47.15 90.20 -46.16
N SER A 3 48.48 90.27 -46.00
CA SER A 3 49.45 89.28 -46.53
C SER A 3 50.19 88.51 -45.44
N ASP A 4 49.71 88.56 -44.19
CA ASP A 4 50.32 87.83 -43.07
C ASP A 4 49.73 86.41 -43.01
N PRO A 5 50.54 85.35 -43.20
CA PRO A 5 50.08 83.96 -43.14
C PRO A 5 49.35 83.62 -41.83
N GLN A 6 49.71 84.27 -40.72
CA GLN A 6 49.05 84.04 -39.43
C GLN A 6 47.57 84.46 -39.42
N PHE A 7 47.19 85.50 -40.17
CA PHE A 7 45.79 85.95 -40.25
C PHE A 7 44.91 84.94 -41.00
N TRP A 8 45.41 84.36 -42.10
CA TRP A 8 44.71 83.31 -42.83
C TRP A 8 44.64 82.00 -42.04
N VAL A 9 45.67 81.65 -41.27
CA VAL A 9 45.64 80.51 -40.35
C VAL A 9 44.59 80.70 -39.25
N PHE A 10 44.47 81.91 -38.68
CA PHE A 10 43.44 82.21 -37.68
C PHE A 10 42.02 82.08 -38.26
N ILE A 11 41.79 82.60 -39.47
CA ILE A 11 40.49 82.45 -40.17
C ILE A 11 40.20 80.97 -40.46
N ALA A 12 41.18 80.21 -40.95
CA ALA A 12 41.02 78.78 -41.19
C ALA A 12 40.73 78.00 -39.89
N PHE A 13 41.34 78.38 -38.76
CA PHE A 13 41.10 77.79 -37.45
C PHE A 13 39.67 78.05 -36.94
N ILE A 14 39.17 79.28 -37.08
CA ILE A 14 37.78 79.63 -36.73
C ILE A 14 36.79 78.85 -37.58
N ILE A 15 37.04 78.75 -38.90
CA ILE A 15 36.20 77.95 -39.81
C ILE A 15 36.24 76.47 -39.43
N PHE A 16 37.43 75.93 -39.12
CA PHE A 16 37.59 74.54 -38.69
C PHE A 16 36.82 74.26 -37.38
N ILE A 17 36.93 75.12 -36.37
CA ILE A 17 36.15 75.01 -35.13
C ILE A 17 34.65 75.07 -35.42
N GLY A 18 34.21 76.04 -36.24
CA GLY A 18 32.80 76.20 -36.61
C GLY A 18 32.22 74.94 -37.25
N VAL A 19 32.99 74.29 -38.13
CA VAL A 19 32.60 73.04 -38.79
C VAL A 19 32.66 71.84 -37.83
N MET A 20 33.65 71.77 -36.93
CA MET A 20 33.85 70.68 -35.96
C MET A 20 32.81 70.62 -34.83
N ILE A 21 32.20 71.75 -34.45
CA ILE A 21 31.23 71.78 -33.34
C ILE A 21 30.02 70.86 -33.58
N LYS A 22 29.48 70.82 -34.81
CA LYS A 22 28.33 69.96 -35.16
C LYS A 22 28.63 68.45 -35.02
N PRO A 23 29.66 67.88 -35.66
CA PRO A 23 29.96 66.46 -35.56
C PRO A 23 30.37 66.05 -34.14
N VAL A 24 31.15 66.87 -33.42
CA VAL A 24 31.55 66.57 -32.03
C VAL A 24 30.35 66.55 -31.10
N ARG A 25 29.44 67.53 -31.19
CA ARG A 25 28.20 67.52 -30.40
C ARG A 25 27.32 66.31 -30.74
N LYS A 26 27.18 65.98 -32.03
CA LYS A 26 26.38 64.83 -32.47
C LYS A 26 26.92 63.52 -31.89
N ILE A 27 28.23 63.28 -31.96
CA ILE A 27 28.86 62.05 -31.45
C ILE A 27 28.71 61.95 -29.93
N LEU A 28 28.95 63.05 -29.20
CA LEU A 28 28.81 63.07 -27.74
C LEU A 28 27.36 62.82 -27.29
N SER A 29 26.39 63.45 -27.95
CA SER A 29 24.97 63.25 -27.62
C SER A 29 24.48 61.83 -27.90
N ILE A 30 24.95 61.21 -28.99
CA ILE A 30 24.59 59.82 -29.32
C ILE A 30 25.20 58.86 -28.29
N ASN A 31 26.51 58.92 -28.06
CA ASN A 31 27.18 57.98 -27.16
C ASN A 31 26.72 58.09 -25.69
N LEU A 32 26.43 59.30 -25.20
CA LEU A 32 25.83 59.48 -23.87
C LEU A 32 24.39 59.00 -23.84
N GLY A 33 23.61 59.27 -24.89
CA GLY A 33 22.23 58.79 -25.02
C GLY A 33 22.16 57.27 -24.99
N ASP A 34 23.01 56.59 -25.77
CA ASP A 34 23.09 55.13 -25.84
C ASP A 34 23.47 54.53 -24.48
N LYS A 35 24.45 55.11 -23.77
CA LYS A 35 24.82 54.68 -22.41
C LYS A 35 23.69 54.88 -21.40
N ILE A 36 22.98 56.00 -21.47
CA ILE A 36 21.83 56.26 -20.57
C ILE A 36 20.73 55.23 -20.84
N GLN A 37 20.46 54.93 -22.11
CA GLN A 37 19.46 53.94 -22.49
C GLN A 37 19.87 52.53 -22.04
N GLU A 38 21.13 52.13 -22.25
CA GLU A 38 21.66 50.84 -21.80
C GLU A 38 21.57 50.66 -20.28
N ILE A 39 21.93 51.71 -19.51
CA ILE A 39 21.81 51.69 -18.05
C ILE A 39 20.35 51.57 -17.62
N LYS A 40 19.45 52.33 -18.27
CA LYS A 40 18.02 52.28 -18.00
C LYS A 40 17.45 50.89 -18.26
N ASP A 41 17.75 50.32 -19.43
CA ASP A 41 17.31 48.98 -19.81
C ASP A 41 17.86 47.91 -18.86
N SER A 42 19.09 48.07 -18.37
CA SER A 42 19.71 47.17 -17.39
C SER A 42 19.03 47.26 -16.02
N ILE A 43 18.67 48.46 -15.57
CA ILE A 43 17.93 48.67 -14.32
C ILE A 43 16.53 48.08 -14.42
N ASP A 44 15.83 48.33 -15.53
CA ASP A 44 14.47 47.81 -15.78
C ASP A 44 14.49 46.27 -15.81
N GLN A 45 15.50 45.67 -16.45
CA GLN A 45 15.70 44.21 -16.44
C GLN A 45 16.02 43.67 -15.04
N ALA A 46 16.88 44.35 -14.28
CA ALA A 46 17.22 43.93 -12.92
C ALA A 46 15.99 43.99 -11.99
N GLU A 47 15.17 45.04 -12.10
CA GLU A 47 13.91 45.16 -11.37
C GLU A 47 12.92 44.06 -11.77
N LYS A 48 12.79 43.77 -13.06
CA LYS A 48 11.98 42.65 -13.55
C LYS A 48 12.44 41.31 -12.98
N ILE A 49 13.74 41.02 -13.02
CA ILE A 49 14.31 39.77 -12.47
C ILE A 49 14.04 39.67 -10.96
N LYS A 50 14.19 40.77 -10.23
CA LYS A 50 13.89 40.82 -8.79
C LYS A 50 12.41 40.52 -8.53
N ASN A 51 11.51 41.13 -9.29
CA ASN A 51 10.07 40.90 -9.16
C ASN A 51 9.71 39.44 -9.50
N ASP A 52 10.22 38.91 -10.60
CA ASP A 52 10.03 37.50 -11.01
C ASP A 52 10.54 36.53 -9.93
N ALA A 53 11.71 36.81 -9.33
CA ALA A 53 12.27 36.02 -8.23
C ALA A 53 11.43 36.10 -6.94
N GLN A 54 10.89 37.27 -6.62
CA GLN A 54 9.99 37.44 -5.47
C GLN A 54 8.66 36.69 -5.66
N LEU A 55 8.10 36.72 -6.86
CA LEU A 55 6.91 35.95 -7.22
C LEU A 55 7.17 34.45 -7.09
N ALA A 56 8.27 33.95 -7.68
CA ALA A 56 8.66 32.55 -7.59
C ALA A 56 8.87 32.10 -6.13
N LEU A 57 9.52 32.93 -5.30
CA LEU A 57 9.71 32.64 -3.88
C LEU A 57 8.39 32.54 -3.13
N SER A 58 7.45 33.44 -3.42
CA SER A 58 6.12 33.44 -2.81
C SER A 58 5.33 32.20 -3.19
N GLU A 59 5.38 31.80 -4.47
CA GLU A 59 4.76 30.58 -4.97
C GLU A 59 5.36 29.33 -4.32
N ILE A 60 6.69 29.24 -4.22
CA ILE A 60 7.38 28.12 -3.55
C ILE A 60 6.95 28.04 -2.09
N LYS A 61 6.90 29.15 -1.37
CA LYS A 61 6.47 29.17 0.04
C LYS A 61 5.01 28.73 0.20
N LYS A 62 4.12 29.20 -0.69
CA LYS A 62 2.72 28.78 -0.71
C LYS A 62 2.62 27.27 -0.94
N ARG A 63 3.32 26.76 -1.95
CA ARG A 63 3.37 25.33 -2.28
C ARG A 63 3.96 24.50 -1.14
N GLN A 64 4.98 24.98 -0.45
CA GLN A 64 5.54 24.30 0.73
C GLN A 64 4.50 24.14 1.84
N ASN A 65 3.71 25.18 2.11
CA ASN A 65 2.65 25.11 3.12
C ASN A 65 1.52 24.16 2.69
N GLU A 66 1.12 24.18 1.42
CA GLU A 66 0.12 23.25 0.87
C GLU A 66 0.59 21.80 0.99
N VAL A 67 1.84 21.50 0.58
CA VAL A 67 2.44 20.16 0.70
C VAL A 67 2.52 19.73 2.16
N LYS A 68 2.85 20.63 3.09
CA LYS A 68 2.85 20.29 4.52
C LYS A 68 1.46 19.88 5.00
N GLY A 69 0.42 20.62 4.61
CA GLY A 69 -0.97 20.26 4.93
C GLY A 69 -1.38 18.93 4.30
N GLU A 70 -0.95 18.65 3.07
CA GLU A 70 -1.19 17.37 2.40
C GLU A 70 -0.50 16.20 3.12
N ILE A 71 0.75 16.38 3.57
CA ILE A 71 1.48 15.39 4.36
C ILE A 71 0.74 15.10 5.68
N ASP A 72 0.29 16.13 6.39
CA ASP A 72 -0.45 15.97 7.64
C ASP A 72 -1.76 15.20 7.42
N LEU A 73 -2.48 15.49 6.34
CA LEU A 73 -3.69 14.75 5.93
C LEU A 73 -3.38 13.28 5.60
N ILE A 74 -2.32 13.02 4.82
CA ILE A 74 -1.88 11.66 4.49
C ILE A 74 -1.54 10.88 5.76
N GLU A 75 -0.84 11.50 6.72
CA GLU A 75 -0.47 10.86 7.98
C GLU A 75 -1.70 10.52 8.81
N GLN A 76 -2.67 11.44 8.90
CA GLN A 76 -3.93 11.21 9.59
C GLN A 76 -4.71 10.04 8.95
N GLU A 77 -4.91 10.08 7.62
CA GLU A 77 -5.61 9.01 6.91
C GLU A 77 -4.90 7.66 7.07
N ALA A 78 -3.57 7.65 7.04
CA ALA A 78 -2.80 6.43 7.24
C ALA A 78 -3.02 5.83 8.64
N LYS A 79 -3.02 6.67 9.69
CA LYS A 79 -3.29 6.23 11.08
C LYS A 79 -4.71 5.66 11.23
N GLU A 80 -5.71 6.32 10.63
CA GLU A 80 -7.09 5.84 10.63
C GLU A 80 -7.22 4.49 9.89
N LYS A 81 -6.63 4.37 8.70
CA LYS A 81 -6.60 3.12 7.93
C LYS A 81 -5.90 1.99 8.68
N ILE A 82 -4.75 2.25 9.31
CA ILE A 82 -4.03 1.26 10.13
C ILE A 82 -4.93 0.76 11.27
N THR A 83 -5.61 1.67 11.96
CA THR A 83 -6.51 1.31 13.06
C THR A 83 -7.68 0.46 12.58
N MET A 84 -8.28 0.82 11.44
CA MET A 84 -9.36 0.04 10.82
C MET A 84 -8.89 -1.35 10.37
N ILE A 85 -7.72 -1.44 9.73
CA ILE A 85 -7.12 -2.71 9.30
C ILE A 85 -6.84 -3.59 10.51
N LYS A 86 -6.26 -3.04 11.58
CA LYS A 86 -5.96 -3.78 12.82
C LYS A 86 -7.24 -4.32 13.46
N LYS A 87 -8.29 -3.50 13.55
CA LYS A 87 -9.60 -3.92 14.07
C LYS A 87 -10.19 -5.06 13.24
N ASN A 88 -10.23 -4.90 11.91
CA ASN A 88 -10.76 -5.90 11.00
C ASN A 88 -9.96 -7.20 11.03
N ALA A 89 -8.63 -7.12 11.08
CA ALA A 89 -7.77 -8.29 11.20
C ALA A 89 -8.02 -9.02 12.53
N HIS A 90 -8.15 -8.28 13.64
CA HIS A 90 -8.45 -8.85 14.94
C HIS A 90 -9.80 -9.58 14.95
N THR A 91 -10.87 -8.95 14.44
CA THR A 91 -12.19 -9.60 14.32
C THR A 91 -12.11 -10.86 13.47
N LYS A 92 -11.49 -10.80 12.28
CA LYS A 92 -11.34 -11.97 11.40
C LYS A 92 -10.54 -13.11 12.04
N LEU A 93 -9.49 -12.78 12.79
CA LEU A 93 -8.69 -13.77 13.51
C LEU A 93 -9.50 -14.43 14.62
N THR A 94 -10.24 -13.65 15.40
CA THR A 94 -11.12 -14.17 16.45
C THR A 94 -12.20 -15.09 15.87
N ASP A 95 -12.84 -14.70 14.77
CA ASP A 95 -13.83 -15.54 14.08
C ASP A 95 -13.22 -16.85 13.56
N LEU A 96 -12.01 -16.78 13.02
CA LEU A 96 -11.28 -17.95 12.52
C LEU A 96 -10.88 -18.89 13.67
N ILE A 97 -10.44 -18.36 14.79
CA ILE A 97 -10.13 -19.14 16.01
C ILE A 97 -11.39 -19.82 16.52
N ASN A 98 -12.50 -19.09 16.65
CA ASN A 98 -13.78 -19.65 17.10
C ASN A 98 -14.26 -20.76 16.17
N LYS A 99 -14.17 -20.56 14.85
CA LYS A 99 -14.52 -21.58 13.86
C LYS A 99 -13.63 -22.81 13.98
N ARG A 100 -12.31 -22.64 14.18
CA ARG A 100 -11.37 -23.76 14.38
C ARG A 100 -11.65 -24.52 15.67
N ASN A 101 -11.96 -23.83 16.76
CA ASN A 101 -12.33 -24.45 18.03
C ASN A 101 -13.60 -25.29 17.88
N ASN A 102 -14.62 -24.76 17.21
CA ASN A 102 -15.85 -25.50 16.94
C ASN A 102 -15.59 -26.74 16.08
N LEU A 103 -14.77 -26.63 15.02
CA LEU A 103 -14.39 -27.77 14.19
C LEU A 103 -13.61 -28.83 14.98
N ALA A 104 -12.70 -28.41 15.86
CA ALA A 104 -11.95 -29.31 16.73
C ALA A 104 -12.90 -30.03 17.72
N SER A 105 -13.84 -29.31 18.34
CA SER A 105 -14.85 -29.90 19.23
C SER A 105 -15.69 -30.94 18.50
N VAL A 106 -16.24 -30.60 17.33
CA VAL A 106 -17.02 -31.54 16.52
C VAL A 106 -16.20 -32.76 16.12
N LYS A 107 -14.91 -32.58 15.82
CA LYS A 107 -14.01 -33.69 15.50
C LYS A 107 -13.74 -34.58 16.71
N ILE A 108 -13.54 -34.01 17.89
CA ILE A 108 -13.38 -34.74 19.16
C ILE A 108 -14.65 -35.56 19.45
N ASP A 109 -15.83 -34.95 19.31
CA ASP A 109 -17.10 -35.66 19.54
C ASP A 109 -17.26 -36.82 18.56
N GLN A 110 -16.88 -36.62 17.30
CA GLN A 110 -16.90 -37.69 16.30
C GLN A 110 -15.94 -38.83 16.69
N MET A 111 -14.69 -38.51 17.02
CA MET A 111 -13.70 -39.51 17.44
C MET A 111 -14.14 -40.26 18.71
N THR A 112 -14.81 -39.58 19.64
CA THR A 112 -15.37 -40.20 20.85
C THR A 112 -16.47 -41.20 20.50
N ARG A 113 -17.39 -40.84 19.58
CA ARG A 113 -18.44 -41.76 19.09
C ARG A 113 -17.84 -42.98 18.40
N ASP A 114 -16.84 -42.75 17.54
CA ASP A 114 -16.15 -43.82 16.82
C ASP A 114 -15.44 -44.77 17.80
N ALA A 115 -14.70 -44.23 18.77
CA ALA A 115 -14.02 -45.01 19.81
C ALA A 115 -15.00 -45.82 20.68
N ASN A 116 -16.13 -45.23 21.09
CA ASN A 116 -17.15 -45.95 21.85
C ASN A 116 -17.73 -47.13 21.06
N THR A 117 -17.98 -46.92 19.76
CA THR A 117 -18.49 -47.97 18.86
C THR A 117 -17.45 -49.09 18.70
N GLU A 118 -16.17 -48.74 18.56
CA GLU A 118 -15.06 -49.69 18.45
C GLU A 118 -14.90 -50.52 19.74
N ILE A 119 -14.96 -49.87 20.92
CA ILE A 119 -14.92 -50.54 22.22
C ILE A 119 -16.09 -51.51 22.37
N GLN A 120 -17.32 -51.08 22.05
CA GLN A 120 -18.49 -51.96 22.12
C GLN A 120 -18.31 -53.19 21.22
N LYS A 121 -17.87 -52.99 19.97
CA LYS A 121 -17.59 -54.08 19.03
C LYS A 121 -16.55 -55.03 19.59
N HIS A 122 -15.47 -54.52 20.19
CA HIS A 122 -14.41 -55.33 20.79
C HIS A 122 -14.94 -56.16 21.98
N ILE A 123 -15.72 -55.55 22.86
CA ILE A 123 -16.37 -56.23 23.99
C ILE A 123 -17.30 -57.33 23.49
N THR A 124 -18.15 -57.05 22.49
CA THR A 124 -19.06 -58.05 21.91
C THR A 124 -18.28 -59.23 21.31
N GLN A 125 -17.18 -58.96 20.59
CA GLN A 125 -16.32 -60.01 20.02
C GLN A 125 -15.72 -60.91 21.12
N ILE A 126 -15.22 -60.31 22.21
CA ILE A 126 -14.66 -61.05 23.34
C ILE A 126 -15.74 -61.86 24.05
N ALA A 127 -16.92 -61.28 24.30
CA ALA A 127 -18.03 -61.95 24.94
C ALA A 127 -18.49 -63.17 24.13
N ILE A 128 -18.69 -63.02 22.82
CA ILE A 128 -19.04 -64.13 21.92
C ILE A 128 -17.97 -65.21 21.97
N SER A 129 -16.69 -64.85 21.87
CA SER A 129 -15.57 -65.80 21.89
C SER A 129 -15.48 -66.55 23.23
N ALA A 130 -15.72 -65.88 24.35
CA ALA A 130 -15.75 -66.49 25.67
C ALA A 130 -16.96 -67.42 25.83
N THR A 131 -18.14 -67.01 25.36
CA THR A 131 -19.35 -67.84 25.37
C THR A 131 -19.16 -69.10 24.53
N VAL A 132 -18.58 -69.01 23.33
CA VAL A 132 -18.22 -70.17 22.49
C VAL A 132 -17.30 -71.12 23.24
N ASN A 133 -16.21 -70.62 23.84
CA ASN A 133 -15.29 -71.44 24.63
C ASN A 133 -15.96 -72.12 25.84
N ILE A 134 -16.88 -71.44 26.53
CA ILE A 134 -17.61 -72.03 27.66
C ILE A 134 -18.59 -73.11 27.17
N LEU A 135 -19.31 -72.85 26.07
CA LEU A 135 -20.21 -73.82 25.45
C LEU A 135 -19.44 -75.08 25.04
N GLU A 136 -18.30 -74.95 24.36
CA GLU A 136 -17.46 -76.09 23.95
C GLU A 136 -17.01 -76.94 25.16
N LYS A 137 -16.67 -76.29 26.28
CA LYS A 137 -16.23 -76.99 27.51
C LYS A 137 -17.36 -77.65 28.29
N LYS A 138 -18.59 -77.11 28.23
CA LYS A 138 -19.73 -77.60 29.02
C LYS A 138 -20.67 -78.54 28.25
N LEU A 139 -20.69 -78.48 26.92
CA LEU A 139 -21.59 -79.29 26.10
C LEU A 139 -21.16 -80.76 26.10
N ASN A 140 -21.91 -81.57 26.85
CA ASN A 140 -21.86 -83.02 26.76
C ASN A 140 -22.67 -83.53 25.54
N ASP A 141 -22.44 -84.78 25.13
CA ASP A 141 -23.08 -85.33 23.91
C ASP A 141 -24.61 -85.40 23.99
N LYS A 142 -25.17 -85.50 25.21
CA LYS A 142 -26.61 -85.51 25.44
C LYS A 142 -27.23 -84.14 25.22
N GLU A 143 -26.59 -83.07 25.69
CA GLU A 143 -27.03 -81.69 25.45
C GLU A 143 -26.92 -81.31 23.98
N LYS A 144 -25.87 -81.76 23.27
CA LYS A 144 -25.73 -81.58 21.81
C LYS A 144 -26.89 -82.25 21.05
N GLN A 145 -27.24 -83.49 21.39
CA GLN A 145 -28.38 -84.17 20.79
C GLN A 145 -29.71 -83.47 21.07
N ASN A 146 -29.91 -82.95 22.28
CA ASN A 146 -31.09 -82.14 22.60
C ASN A 146 -31.17 -80.87 21.76
N LEU A 147 -30.06 -80.13 21.57
CA LEU A 147 -30.02 -78.95 20.72
C LEU A 147 -30.34 -79.27 19.25
N ILE A 148 -29.86 -80.41 18.73
CA ILE A 148 -30.19 -80.87 17.38
C ILE A 148 -31.69 -81.14 17.27
N ASN A 149 -32.27 -81.91 18.19
CA ASN A 149 -33.70 -82.21 18.19
C ASN A 149 -34.57 -80.95 18.31
N GLN A 150 -34.14 -79.99 19.13
CA GLN A 150 -34.82 -78.71 19.30
C GLN A 150 -34.76 -77.85 18.01
N SER A 151 -33.59 -77.78 17.36
CA SER A 151 -33.42 -77.08 16.07
C SER A 151 -34.25 -77.72 14.96
N VAL A 152 -34.34 -79.06 14.93
CA VAL A 152 -35.18 -79.81 13.97
C VAL A 152 -36.67 -79.51 14.20
N ASN A 153 -37.11 -79.42 15.45
CA ASN A 153 -38.49 -79.06 15.79
C ASN A 153 -38.83 -77.60 15.44
N GLU A 154 -37.91 -76.65 15.67
CA GLU A 154 -38.09 -75.25 15.27
C GLU A 154 -38.18 -75.11 13.75
N LEU A 155 -37.29 -75.76 12.99
CA LEU A 155 -37.36 -75.81 11.53
C LEU A 155 -38.66 -76.44 11.04
N GLY A 156 -39.07 -77.56 11.65
CA GLY A 156 -40.35 -78.22 11.34
C GLY A 156 -41.57 -77.35 11.63
N SER A 157 -41.48 -76.45 12.61
CA SER A 157 -42.54 -75.49 12.95
C SER A 157 -42.55 -74.28 12.02
N ALA A 158 -41.37 -73.78 11.63
CA ALA A 158 -41.23 -72.69 10.67
C ALA A 158 -41.67 -73.08 9.24
N LEU A 159 -41.54 -74.36 8.88
CA LEU A 159 -41.99 -74.92 7.59
C LEU A 159 -43.47 -75.34 7.57
N LYS A 160 -44.14 -75.37 8.73
CA LYS A 160 -45.57 -75.71 8.86
C LYS A 160 -46.49 -74.48 8.79
N ASN A 161 -45.92 -73.28 8.83
CA ASN A 161 -46.57 -72.01 8.47
C ASN A 161 -46.17 -71.61 7.06
#